data_AF-A0A7W3IU16-F1
#
_entry.id   AF-A0A7W3IU16-F1
#
_cell.length_a   1.000
_cell.length_b   1.000
_cell.length_c   1.000
_cell.angle_alpha   90.00
_cell.angle_beta   90.00
_cell.angle_gamma   90.00
#
_symmetry.space_group_name_H-M   'P 1'
#
loop_
_entity.id
_entity.type
_entity.pdbx_description
1 polymer ?
#
loop_
_entity_poly.entity_id
_entity_poly.type
_entity_poly.pdbx_seq_one_letter_code
_entity_poly.pdbx_strand_id
1 'polypeptide(L)' 'MSRFKRVFSNLNLNGTTPPRVQPTIGEWGPVKVPSTKQKKRMRIWVGLALFGAMLACFLLGWYVFYVTTGYIGFGLDKK' A
#
# COMPACT_ATOMS: atom_id res chain seq x y z
N MET A 1 -14.43 -34.36 12.72
CA MET A 1 -13.23 -34.22 13.58
C MET A 1 -12.12 -33.53 12.78
N SER A 2 -12.04 -32.19 12.81
CA SER A 2 -10.84 -31.47 12.35
C SER A 2 -10.61 -30.26 13.26
N ARG A 3 -9.60 -30.41 14.13
CA ARG A 3 -9.21 -29.47 15.18
C ARG A 3 -8.30 -28.41 14.58
N PHE A 4 -8.86 -27.45 13.84
CA PHE A 4 -8.12 -26.22 13.56
C PHE A 4 -7.96 -25.47 14.88
N LYS A 5 -6.78 -25.56 15.49
CA LYS A 5 -6.41 -24.70 16.63
C LYS A 5 -6.57 -23.26 16.16
N ARG A 6 -7.49 -22.50 16.79
CA ARG A 6 -7.58 -21.04 16.60
C ARG A 6 -6.22 -20.45 16.94
N VAL A 7 -5.49 -20.01 15.92
CA VAL A 7 -4.18 -19.34 16.08
C VAL A 7 -4.35 -17.92 16.65
N PHE A 8 -5.57 -17.38 16.62
CA PHE A 8 -5.89 -16.07 17.17
C PHE A 8 -6.58 -16.23 18.53
N SER A 9 -6.01 -15.60 19.56
CA SER A 9 -6.65 -15.42 20.87
C SER A 9 -7.98 -14.69 20.70
N ASN A 10 -8.97 -15.03 21.53
CA ASN A 10 -10.24 -14.31 21.55
C ASN A 10 -9.97 -12.83 21.88
N LEU A 11 -10.04 -11.96 20.86
CA LEU A 11 -9.71 -10.53 20.96
C LEU A 11 -10.89 -9.73 21.54
N ASN A 12 -11.60 -10.31 22.50
CA ASN A 12 -12.63 -9.61 23.24
C ASN A 12 -12.03 -9.08 24.54
N LEU A 13 -11.62 -7.81 24.51
CA LEU A 13 -11.07 -7.07 25.66
C LEU A 13 -12.12 -6.82 26.77
N ASN A 14 -13.41 -6.98 26.46
CA ASN A 14 -14.53 -6.85 27.41
C ASN A 14 -15.01 -8.20 27.95
N GLY A 15 -14.27 -9.29 27.71
CA GLY A 15 -14.57 -10.61 28.26
C GLY A 15 -14.34 -10.70 29.77
N THR A 16 -14.58 -11.87 30.35
CA THR A 16 -14.42 -12.23 31.78
C THR A 16 -12.96 -12.25 32.27
N THR A 17 -12.13 -11.33 31.80
CA THR A 17 -10.77 -11.10 32.29
C THR A 17 -10.84 -10.37 33.64
N PRO A 18 -10.11 -10.82 34.68
CA PRO A 18 -10.13 -10.19 35.99
C PRO A 18 -9.76 -8.69 35.91
N PRO A 19 -10.40 -7.80 36.71
CA PRO A 19 -10.26 -6.34 36.61
C PRO A 19 -8.82 -5.82 36.70
N ARG A 20 -7.92 -6.56 37.36
CA ARG A 20 -6.49 -6.22 37.50
C ARG A 20 -5.72 -6.24 36.18
N VAL A 21 -6.14 -7.07 35.21
CA VAL A 21 -5.45 -7.28 33.93
C VAL A 21 -6.15 -6.51 32.80
N GLN A 22 -7.26 -5.85 33.10
CA GLN A 22 -7.95 -5.00 32.14
C GLN A 22 -7.17 -3.69 32.00
N PRO A 23 -6.68 -3.36 30.79
CA PRO A 23 -6.01 -2.08 30.58
C PRO A 23 -6.98 -0.93 30.77
N THR A 24 -6.51 0.19 31.31
CA THR A 24 -7.29 1.42 31.39
C THR A 24 -7.70 1.86 29.99
N ILE A 25 -8.97 2.23 29.84
CA ILE A 25 -9.53 2.70 28.56
C ILE A 25 -8.75 3.95 28.14
N GLY A 26 -7.86 3.79 27.14
CA GLY A 26 -6.99 4.85 26.63
C GLY A 26 -5.49 4.54 26.61
N GLU A 27 -4.98 3.64 27.44
CA GLU A 27 -3.53 3.30 27.48
C GLU A 27 -3.03 2.66 26.18
N TRP A 28 -3.89 1.85 25.54
CA TRP A 28 -3.59 1.15 24.28
C TRP A 28 -4.01 1.97 23.05
N GLY A 29 -4.33 3.25 23.24
CA GLY A 29 -4.80 4.13 22.19
C GLY A 29 -3.82 4.21 21.01
N PRO A 30 -4.29 4.51 19.79
CA PRO A 30 -3.51 4.46 18.57
C PRO A 30 -2.52 5.63 18.44
N VAL A 31 -1.60 5.79 19.40
CA VAL A 31 -0.65 6.93 19.45
C VAL A 31 0.24 6.98 18.20
N LYS A 32 0.58 5.81 17.65
CA LYS A 32 1.44 5.68 16.46
C LYS A 32 0.71 5.16 15.22
N VAL A 33 -0.60 4.96 15.28
CA VAL A 33 -1.34 4.32 14.20
C VAL A 33 -1.87 5.40 13.26
N PRO A 34 -1.58 5.34 11.96
CA PRO A 34 -2.11 6.30 11.01
C PRO A 34 -3.64 6.34 11.05
N SER A 35 -4.20 7.55 11.06
CA SER A 35 -5.64 7.76 10.97
C SER A 35 -6.23 7.11 9.71
N THR A 36 -7.51 6.80 9.73
CA THR A 36 -8.22 6.21 8.57
C THR A 36 -8.12 7.10 7.32
N LYS A 37 -8.14 8.43 7.50
CA LYS A 37 -7.93 9.42 6.43
C LYS A 37 -6.51 9.35 5.85
N GLN A 38 -5.48 9.23 6.69
CA GLN A 38 -4.09 9.08 6.22
C GLN A 38 -3.91 7.79 5.42
N LYS A 39 -4.52 6.68 5.84
CA LYS A 39 -4.50 5.41 5.10
C LYS A 39 -5.13 5.54 3.71
N LYS A 40 -6.27 6.24 3.59
CA LYS A 40 -6.91 6.50 2.29
C LYS A 40 -6.02 7.34 1.36
N ARG A 41 -5.41 8.41 1.88
CA ARG A 41 -4.49 9.26 1.12
C ARG A 41 -3.28 8.49 0.61
N MET A 42 -2.66 7.66 1.46
CA MET A 42 -1.50 6.84 1.07
C MET A 42 -1.79 5.94 -0.12
N ARG A 43 -2.97 5.29 -0.18
CA ARG A 43 -3.34 4.43 -1.32
C ARG A 43 -3.38 5.17 -2.64
N ILE A 44 -3.87 6.41 -2.63
CA ILE A 44 -3.94 7.27 -3.82
C ILE A 44 -2.54 7.73 -4.22
N TRP A 45 -1.76 8.24 -3.26
CA TRP A 45 -0.41 8.75 -3.54
C TRP A 45 0.54 7.68 -4.05
N VAL A 46 0.51 6.47 -3.48
CA VAL A 46 1.34 5.35 -3.96
C VAL A 46 0.98 4.99 -5.40
N GLY A 47 -0.32 4.93 -5.73
CA GLY A 47 -0.76 4.67 -7.10
C GLY A 47 -0.28 5.74 -8.09
N LEU A 48 -0.44 7.02 -7.73
CA LEU A 48 0.02 8.14 -8.56
C LEU A 48 1.53 8.16 -8.74
N ALA A 49 2.30 7.92 -7.67
CA ALA A 49 3.75 7.88 -7.72
C ALA A 49 4.25 6.73 -8.62
N LEU A 50 3.65 5.54 -8.49
CA LEU A 50 3.99 4.40 -9.34
C LEU A 50 3.68 4.69 -10.81
N PHE A 51 2.49 5.23 -11.10
CA PHE A 51 2.10 5.60 -12.46
C PHE A 51 3.05 6.64 -13.06
N GLY A 52 3.39 7.69 -12.29
CA GLY A 52 4.34 8.72 -12.71
C GLY A 52 5.73 8.14 -12.99
N ALA A 53 6.21 7.22 -12.15
CA ALA A 53 7.50 6.55 -12.35
C ALA A 53 7.51 5.68 -13.61
N MET A 54 6.46 4.89 -13.85
CA MET A 54 6.33 4.08 -15.07
C MET A 54 6.32 4.95 -16.33
N LEU A 55 5.54 6.03 -16.31
CA LEU A 55 5.45 6.96 -17.43
C LEU A 55 6.80 7.65 -17.69
N ALA A 56 7.53 8.04 -16.64
CA ALA A 56 8.87 8.59 -16.76
C ALA A 56 9.87 7.60 -17.38
N CYS A 57 9.89 6.33 -16.91
CA CYS A 57 10.74 5.29 -17.49
C CYS A 57 10.40 5.03 -18.97
N PHE A 58 9.12 5.00 -19.31
CA PHE A 58 8.66 4.81 -20.69
C PHE A 58 9.09 5.98 -21.59
N LEU A 59 8.86 7.22 -21.16
CA LEU A 59 9.27 8.41 -21.91
C LEU A 59 10.78 8.52 -22.06
N LEU A 60 11.55 8.14 -21.02
CA LEU A 60 13.00 8.10 -21.10
C LEU A 60 13.47 7.08 -22.15
N GLY A 61 12.91 5.87 -22.14
CA GLY A 61 13.22 4.84 -23.14
C GLY A 61 12.84 5.29 -24.55
N TRP A 62 11.65 5.89 -24.71
CA TRP A 62 11.21 6.47 -25.98
C TRP A 62 12.12 7.60 -26.45
N TYR A 63 12.55 8.49 -25.56
CA TYR A 63 13.45 9.60 -25.89
C TYR A 63 14.81 9.09 -26.40
N VAL A 64 15.39 8.10 -25.73
CA VAL A 64 16.63 7.46 -26.19
C VAL A 64 16.45 6.81 -27.56
N PHE A 65 15.34 6.10 -27.76
CA PHE A 65 15.01 5.52 -29.06
C PHE A 65 14.87 6.59 -30.15
N TYR A 66 14.16 7.68 -29.86
CA TYR A 66 13.94 8.78 -30.80
C TYR A 66 15.27 9.45 -31.18
N VAL A 67 16.13 9.74 -30.22
CA VAL A 67 17.44 10.36 -30.49
C VAL A 67 18.35 9.43 -31.30
N THR A 68 18.32 8.13 -31.02
CA THR A 68 19.19 7.16 -31.71
C THR A 68 18.72 6.79 -33.11
N THR A 69 17.41 6.77 -33.35
CA THR A 69 16.84 6.31 -34.63
C THR A 69 16.22 7.40 -35.48
N GLY A 70 15.90 8.56 -34.89
CA GLY A 70 15.15 9.63 -35.54
C GLY A 70 13.66 9.35 -35.72
N TYR A 71 13.17 8.16 -35.33
CA TYR A 71 11.77 7.77 -35.54
C TYR A 71 10.93 7.99 -34.28
N ILE A 72 9.75 8.59 -34.48
CA ILE A 72 8.79 8.86 -33.39
C ILE A 72 7.99 7.62 -33.03
N GLY A 73 7.63 6.79 -34.02
CA GLY A 73 6.68 5.69 -33.87
C GLY A 73 7.30 4.33 -33.53
N PHE A 74 8.44 4.27 -32.85
CA PHE A 74 9.16 3.01 -32.61
C PHE A 74 9.51 2.22 -33.89
N GLY A 75 9.66 2.91 -35.03
CA GLY A 75 9.93 2.28 -36.33
C GLY A 75 8.69 1.67 -37.02
N LEU A 76 7.50 1.84 -36.45
CA LEU A 76 6.22 1.42 -37.05
C LEU A 76 5.72 2.39 -38.14
N ASP A 77 6.40 3.52 -38.35
CA ASP A 77 6.08 4.46 -39.43
C ASP A 77 6.67 4.04 -40.78
N LYS A 78 7.53 3.02 -40.79
CA LYS A 78 8.09 2.45 -42.01
C LYS A 78 6.99 1.70 -42.77
N LYS A 79 6.53 2.31 -43.87
CA LYS A 79 5.83 1.62 -44.95
C LYS A 79 6.82 0.95 -45.89
#